data_AF-A0A3C0VWP0-F1
#
_entry.id   AF-A0A3C0VWP0-F1
#
_cell.length_a   1.000
_cell.length_b   1.000
_cell.length_c   1.000
_cell.angle_alpha   90.00
_cell.angle_beta   90.00
_cell.angle_gamma   90.00
#
_symmetry.space_group_name_H-M   'P 1'
#
loop_
_entity.id
_entity.type
_entity.pdbx_description
1 polymer ?
#
loop_
_entity_poly.entity_id
_entity_poly.type
_entity_poly.pdbx_seq_one_letter_code
_entity_poly.pdbx_strand_id
1 'polypeptide(L)'
;MALEDADQARVDELAKRASSAFAESDLGQVRQIYGQVLKIDSTHPAANYWLGYLECREGRPENGVNYLRTATESALACAEWLAPDSLVELGMALNTLGQADEADEQFATVQQR
;
A
#
# COMPACT_ATOMS: atom_id res chain seq x y z
N MET A 1 -15.69 1.66 -11.45
CA MET A 1 -16.96 1.07 -11.00
C MET A 1 -17.01 1.36 -9.51
N ALA A 2 -17.98 2.14 -9.03
CA ALA A 2 -18.09 2.40 -7.59
C ALA A 2 -18.46 1.09 -6.90
N LEU A 3 -17.82 0.78 -5.77
CA LEU A 3 -18.19 -0.36 -4.93
C LEU A 3 -19.64 -0.20 -4.47
N GLU A 4 -20.35 -1.31 -4.28
CA GLU A 4 -21.65 -1.27 -3.63
C GLU A 4 -21.49 -0.82 -2.17
N ASP A 5 -22.48 -0.12 -1.61
CA ASP A 5 -22.40 0.43 -0.23
C ASP A 5 -22.06 -0.65 0.81
N ALA A 6 -22.54 -1.88 0.61
CA ALA A 6 -22.26 -3.02 1.48
C ALA A 6 -20.79 -3.49 1.38
N ASP A 7 -20.19 -3.44 0.19
CA ASP A 7 -18.80 -3.80 -0.04
C ASP A 7 -17.86 -2.72 0.51
N GLN A 8 -18.23 -1.44 0.38
CA GLN A 8 -17.50 -0.34 0.98
C GLN A 8 -17.47 -0.45 2.51
N ALA A 9 -18.63 -0.67 3.15
CA ALA A 9 -18.69 -0.84 4.60
C ALA A 9 -17.85 -2.03 5.08
N ARG A 10 -17.83 -3.11 4.30
CA ARG A 10 -17.00 -4.30 4.58
C ARG A 10 -15.51 -4.01 4.44
N VAL A 11 -15.11 -3.29 3.39
CA VAL A 11 -13.71 -2.85 3.20
C VAL A 11 -13.25 -2.00 4.37
N ASP A 12 -14.07 -1.03 4.80
CA ASP A 12 -13.75 -0.13 5.91
C ASP A 12 -13.58 -0.89 7.23
N GLU A 13 -14.48 -1.86 7.52
CA GLU A 13 -14.38 -2.71 8.70
C GLU A 13 -13.10 -3.56 8.69
N LEU A 14 -12.80 -4.20 7.56
CA LEU A 14 -11.60 -5.01 7.39
C LEU A 14 -10.33 -4.15 7.54
N ALA A 15 -10.30 -2.97 6.91
CA ALA A 15 -9.16 -2.06 7.02
C ALA A 15 -8.92 -1.61 8.47
N LYS A 16 -9.98 -1.30 9.23
CA LYS A 16 -9.90 -0.94 10.65
C LYS A 16 -9.42 -2.10 11.51
N ARG A 17 -9.83 -3.33 11.20
CA ARG A 17 -9.35 -4.51 11.90
C ARG A 17 -7.86 -4.76 11.62
N ALA A 18 -7.44 -4.60 10.38
CA ALA A 18 -6.04 -4.77 10.00
C ALA A 18 -5.13 -3.73 10.67
N SER A 19 -5.56 -2.46 10.76
CA SER A 19 -4.79 -1.43 11.48
C SER A 19 -4.66 -1.75 12.98
N SER A 20 -5.69 -2.35 13.59
CA SER A 20 -5.63 -2.83 14.97
C SER A 20 -4.63 -3.98 15.13
N ALA A 21 -4.65 -4.95 14.21
CA ALA A 21 -3.70 -6.07 14.21
C ALA A 21 -2.24 -5.60 14.01
N PHE A 22 -2.02 -4.51 13.27
CA PHE A 22 -0.70 -3.88 13.17
C PHE A 22 -0.21 -3.32 14.50
N ALA A 23 -1.09 -2.69 15.29
CA ALA A 23 -0.73 -2.21 16.63
C ALA A 23 -0.32 -3.35 17.57
N GLU A 24 -0.86 -4.55 17.35
CA GLU A 24 -0.52 -5.78 18.06
C GLU A 24 0.72 -6.49 17.48
N SER A 25 1.33 -5.95 16.42
CA SER A 25 2.45 -6.56 15.68
C SER A 25 2.17 -7.95 15.09
N ASP A 26 0.90 -8.33 14.91
CA ASP A 26 0.50 -9.58 14.25
C ASP A 26 0.51 -9.40 12.73
N LEU A 27 1.71 -9.41 12.15
CA LEU A 27 1.92 -9.21 10.71
C LEU A 27 1.27 -10.31 9.85
N GLY A 28 1.10 -11.51 10.40
CA GLY A 28 0.42 -12.62 9.72
C GLY A 28 -1.07 -12.34 9.55
N GLN A 29 -1.73 -11.87 10.61
CA GLN A 29 -3.14 -11.49 10.57
C GLN A 29 -3.36 -10.26 9.69
N VAL A 30 -2.49 -9.25 9.78
CA VAL A 30 -2.51 -8.07 8.90
C VAL A 30 -2.54 -8.47 7.43
N ARG A 31 -1.60 -9.33 7.02
CA ARG A 31 -1.49 -9.82 5.64
C ARG A 31 -2.77 -10.52 5.19
N GLN A 32 -3.34 -11.35 6.06
CA GLN A 32 -4.59 -12.05 5.76
C GLN A 32 -5.76 -11.07 5.57
N ILE A 33 -5.90 -10.08 6.45
CA ILE A 33 -7.03 -9.14 6.42
C ILE A 33 -6.91 -8.21 5.20
N TYR A 34 -5.74 -7.61 4.95
CA TYR A 34 -5.56 -6.77 3.76
C TYR A 34 -5.69 -7.57 2.47
N GLY A 35 -5.31 -8.85 2.47
CA GLY A 35 -5.59 -9.76 1.35
C GLY A 35 -7.10 -9.98 1.11
N GLN A 36 -7.95 -9.88 2.14
CA GLN A 36 -9.40 -9.89 1.96
C GLN A 36 -9.92 -8.56 1.44
N VAL A 37 -9.37 -7.44 1.90
CA VAL A 37 -9.68 -6.10 1.36
C VAL A 37 -9.41 -6.07 -0.14
N LEU A 38 -8.23 -6.53 -0.58
CA LEU A 38 -7.86 -6.54 -1.99
C LEU A 38 -8.71 -7.46 -2.88
N LYS A 39 -9.44 -8.42 -2.30
CA LYS A 39 -10.42 -9.23 -3.06
C LYS A 39 -11.70 -8.47 -3.37
N ILE A 40 -12.02 -7.45 -2.59
CA ILE A 40 -13.20 -6.61 -2.77
C ILE A 40 -12.82 -5.34 -3.53
N ASP A 41 -11.75 -4.67 -3.09
CA ASP A 41 -11.16 -3.51 -3.72
C ASP A 41 -9.68 -3.75 -3.99
N SER A 42 -9.36 -4.22 -5.21
CA SER A 42 -7.99 -4.49 -5.65
C SER A 42 -7.09 -3.26 -5.66
N THR A 43 -7.68 -2.07 -5.72
CA THR A 43 -6.98 -0.78 -5.74
C THR A 43 -6.95 -0.08 -4.38
N HIS A 44 -7.40 -0.75 -3.32
CA HIS A 44 -7.49 -0.12 -2.01
C HIS A 44 -6.11 0.42 -1.55
N PRO A 45 -5.95 1.73 -1.31
CA PRO A 45 -4.65 2.36 -1.18
C PRO A 45 -3.88 1.86 0.05
N ALA A 46 -4.52 1.81 1.22
CA ALA A 46 -3.86 1.35 2.44
C ALA A 46 -3.54 -0.16 2.42
N ALA A 47 -4.37 -0.97 1.75
CA ALA A 47 -4.13 -2.42 1.70
C ALA A 47 -2.92 -2.74 0.82
N ASN A 48 -2.83 -2.10 -0.34
CA ASN A 48 -1.69 -2.18 -1.22
C ASN A 48 -0.43 -1.63 -0.53
N TYR A 49 -0.50 -0.48 0.15
CA TYR A 49 0.63 0.09 0.88
C TYR A 49 1.21 -0.89 1.91
N TRP A 50 0.36 -1.42 2.79
CA TRP A 50 0.80 -2.28 3.89
C TRP A 50 1.29 -3.65 3.42
N LEU A 51 0.65 -4.25 2.42
CA LEU A 51 1.14 -5.51 1.85
C LEU A 51 2.47 -5.31 1.12
N GLY A 52 2.62 -4.19 0.40
CA GLY A 52 3.88 -3.83 -0.24
C GLY A 52 5.02 -3.65 0.76
N TYR A 53 4.76 -2.88 1.83
CA TYR A 53 5.70 -2.70 2.94
C TYR A 53 6.14 -4.02 3.56
N LEU A 54 5.20 -4.95 3.80
CA LEU A 54 5.52 -6.27 4.35
C LEU A 54 6.36 -7.12 3.40
N GLU A 55 6.07 -7.13 2.10
CA GLU A 55 6.89 -7.83 1.10
C GLU A 55 8.32 -7.29 1.07
N CYS A 56 8.49 -5.96 1.06
CA CYS A 56 9.81 -5.32 1.12
C CYS A 56 10.57 -5.74 2.38
N ARG A 57 9.93 -5.70 3.55
CA ARG A 57 10.54 -6.11 4.83
C ARG A 57 10.92 -7.58 4.89
N GLU A 58 10.20 -8.44 4.18
CA GLU A 58 10.46 -9.87 4.09
C GLU A 58 11.48 -10.22 3.00
N GLY A 59 12.16 -9.24 2.42
CA GLY A 59 13.20 -9.44 1.41
C GLY A 59 12.65 -9.80 0.03
N ARG A 60 11.39 -9.43 -0.26
CA ARG A 60 10.73 -9.57 -1.57
C ARG A 60 10.38 -8.20 -2.16
N PRO A 61 11.37 -7.31 -2.38
CA PRO A 61 11.13 -5.97 -2.90
C PRO A 61 10.45 -5.96 -4.28
N GLU A 62 10.61 -7.00 -5.10
CA GLU A 62 9.96 -7.12 -6.41
C GLU A 62 8.43 -7.17 -6.28
N ASN A 63 7.92 -7.96 -5.34
CA ASN A 63 6.49 -8.01 -5.04
C ASN A 63 6.03 -6.70 -4.38
N GLY A 64 6.87 -6.17 -3.48
CA GLY A 64 6.59 -4.94 -2.76
C GLY A 64 6.37 -3.75 -3.68
N VAL A 65 7.21 -3.58 -4.69
CA VAL A 65 7.08 -2.51 -5.70
C VAL A 65 5.74 -2.56 -6.42
N ASN A 66 5.26 -3.75 -6.81
CA ASN A 66 3.97 -3.86 -7.50
C ASN A 66 2.81 -3.35 -6.64
N TYR A 67 2.78 -3.75 -5.37
CA TYR A 67 1.79 -3.27 -4.42
C TYR A 67 1.94 -1.77 -4.14
N LEU A 68 3.15 -1.27 -3.92
CA LEU A 68 3.42 0.14 -3.61
C LEU A 68 3.11 1.08 -4.79
N ARG A 69 3.24 0.61 -6.03
CA ARG A 69 2.79 1.35 -7.23
C ARG A 69 1.28 1.53 -7.23
N THR A 70 0.51 0.45 -7.08
CA THR A 70 -0.96 0.55 -7.01
C THR A 70 -1.42 1.38 -5.82
N ALA A 71 -0.74 1.28 -4.68
CA ALA A 71 -0.99 2.11 -3.52
C ALA A 71 -0.80 3.60 -3.83
N THR A 72 0.33 3.94 -4.45
CA THR A 72 0.67 5.31 -4.86
C THR A 72 -0.35 5.87 -5.84
N GLU A 73 -0.64 5.15 -6.93
CA GLU A 73 -1.61 5.58 -7.95
C GLU A 73 -3.00 5.84 -7.34
N SER A 74 -3.45 4.95 -6.46
CA SER A 74 -4.75 5.06 -5.80
C SER A 74 -4.76 6.16 -4.74
N ALA A 75 -3.68 6.30 -3.96
CA ALA A 75 -3.53 7.34 -2.96
C ALA A 75 -3.53 8.73 -3.59
N LEU A 76 -2.85 8.91 -4.72
CA LEU A 76 -2.87 10.17 -5.47
C LEU A 76 -4.26 10.55 -5.98
N ALA A 77 -5.17 9.58 -6.14
CA ALA A 77 -6.53 9.80 -6.64
C ALA A 77 -7.56 10.01 -5.52
N CYS A 78 -7.46 9.25 -4.42
CA CYS A 78 -8.51 9.21 -3.39
C CYS A 78 -8.03 9.24 -1.94
N ALA A 79 -6.73 9.16 -1.67
CA ALA A 79 -6.16 9.15 -0.32
C ALA A 79 -4.84 9.95 -0.26
N GLU A 80 -4.90 11.24 -0.58
CA GLU A 80 -3.70 12.10 -0.71
C GLU A 80 -2.82 12.11 0.54
N TRP A 81 -3.41 11.90 1.72
CA TRP A 81 -2.68 11.81 2.99
C TRP A 81 -1.70 10.63 3.05
N LEU A 82 -1.94 9.55 2.29
CA LEU A 82 -1.08 8.36 2.23
C LEU A 82 -0.08 8.43 1.07
N ALA A 83 -0.28 9.35 0.12
CA ALA A 83 0.53 9.42 -1.09
C ALA A 83 2.03 9.69 -0.80
N PRO A 84 2.42 10.63 0.09
CA PRO A 84 3.82 10.86 0.42
C PRO A 84 4.52 9.61 0.96
N ASP A 85 3.89 8.93 1.92
CA ASP A 85 4.45 7.72 2.53
C ASP A 85 4.58 6.59 1.50
N SER A 86 3.57 6.41 0.64
CA SER A 86 3.59 5.40 -0.43
C SER A 86 4.70 5.65 -1.44
N LEU A 87 4.91 6.91 -1.83
CA LEU A 87 5.99 7.31 -2.75
C LEU A 87 7.38 7.08 -2.14
N VAL A 88 7.56 7.39 -0.86
CA VAL A 88 8.84 7.15 -0.16
C VAL A 88 9.14 5.65 -0.07
N GLU A 89 8.17 4.84 0.34
CA GLU A 89 8.33 3.38 0.43
C GLU A 89 8.59 2.76 -0.95
N LEU A 90 7.90 3.24 -2.00
CA LEU A 90 8.14 2.80 -3.37
C LEU A 90 9.57 3.14 -3.82
N GLY A 91 10.04 4.36 -3.57
CA GLY A 91 11.41 4.77 -3.89
C GLY A 91 12.47 3.93 -3.15
N MET A 92 12.25 3.62 -1.87
CA MET A 92 13.14 2.73 -1.11
C MET A 92 13.16 1.31 -1.67
N ALA A 93 12.00 0.78 -2.05
CA ALA A 93 11.87 -0.54 -2.65
C ALA A 93 12.59 -0.62 -4.02
N LEU A 94 12.41 0.40 -4.87
CA LEU A 94 13.08 0.52 -6.17
C LEU A 94 14.61 0.63 -6.02
N ASN A 95 15.09 1.39 -5.04
CA ASN A 95 16.52 1.46 -4.72
C ASN A 95 17.08 0.09 -4.32
N THR A 96 16.32 -0.70 -3.56
CA THR A 96 16.72 -2.05 -3.17
C THR A 96 16.85 -2.98 -4.40
N LEU A 97 16.04 -2.76 -5.43
CA LEU A 97 16.12 -3.46 -6.72
C LEU A 97 17.20 -2.91 -7.67
N GLY A 98 17.90 -1.84 -7.29
CA GLY A 98 18.88 -1.17 -8.14
C GLY A 98 18.25 -0.28 -9.23
N GLN A 99 16.95 0.00 -9.16
CA GLN A 99 16.22 0.90 -10.05
C GLN A 99 16.29 2.35 -9.54
N ALA A 100 17.51 2.88 -9.41
CA ALA A 100 17.75 4.19 -8.80
C ALA A 100 17.07 5.35 -9.56
N ASP A 101 17.05 5.29 -10.90
CA ASP A 101 16.43 6.32 -11.73
C ASP A 101 14.92 6.46 -11.42
N GLU A 102 14.20 5.35 -11.32
CA GLU A 102 12.77 5.35 -10.99
C GLU A 102 12.52 5.74 -9.52
N ALA A 103 13.45 5.42 -8.62
CA ALA A 103 13.35 5.81 -7.21
C ALA A 103 13.46 7.34 -7.05
N ASP A 104 14.41 7.97 -7.75
CA ASP A 104 14.59 9.42 -7.73
C ASP A 104 13.35 10.16 -8.24
N GLU A 105 12.67 9.63 -9.26
CA GLU A 105 11.40 10.17 -9.73
C GLU A 105 10.32 10.14 -8.63
N GLN A 106 10.24 9.06 -7.84
CA GLN A 106 9.26 8.99 -6.74
C GLN A 106 9.58 10.02 -5.67
N PHE A 107 10.85 10.14 -5.25
CA PHE A 107 11.26 11.12 -4.24
C PHE A 107 11.09 12.57 -4.71
N ALA A 108 11.31 12.83 -6.01
CA ALA A 108 11.06 14.14 -6.60
C ALA A 108 9.56 14.48 -6.61
N THR A 109 8.69 13.48 -6.79
CA THR A 109 7.24 13.66 -6.76
C THR A 109 6.75 14.03 -5.36
N VAL A 110 7.34 13.47 -4.30
CA VAL A 110 7.03 13.84 -2.91
C VAL A 110 7.34 15.32 -2.63
N GLN A 111 8.47 15.82 -3.12
CA GLN A 111 8.93 17.19 -2.84
C GLN A 111 8.14 18.28 -3.58
N GLN A 112 7.41 17.92 -4.64
CA GLN A 112 6.63 18.85 -5.45
C GLN A 112 5.20 19.05 -4.96
N ARG A 113 4.80 18.34 -3.88
CA ARG A 113 3.46 18.41 -3.30
C ARG A 113 3.51 18.91 -1.87
#